data_AF-A0A6A2FPM5-F1
#
_entry.id   AF-A0A6A2FPM5-F1
#
_cell.length_a   1.000
_cell.length_b   1.000
_cell.length_c   1.000
_cell.angle_alpha   90.00
_cell.angle_beta   90.00
_cell.angle_gamma   90.00
#
_symmetry.space_group_name_H-M   'P 1'
#
loop_
_entity.id
_entity.type
_entity.pdbx_description
1 polymer ?
#
loop_
_entity_poly.entity_id
_entity_poly.type
_entity_poly.pdbx_seq_one_letter_code
_entity_poly.pdbx_strand_id
1 'polypeptide(L)'
;MENSINGVQAASSDMPTLTGADLMGRIYNVRSGRIARSSSVKSTQLFNFSTEMQSIDIGSLGEFYASEDLQVDTTFEDHMGETTSEVFYSEDVNNSFSVNVGVSGSTGSFTGEMNECYSQTTDNYYESSMALAKQFSQ
;
A
#
# COMPACT_ATOMS: atom_id res chain seq x y z
N MET A 1 -15.90 -8.95 34.98
CA MET A 1 -15.39 -9.87 33.94
C MET A 1 -14.89 -9.01 32.80
N GLU A 2 -13.63 -8.58 32.88
CA GLU A 2 -12.98 -7.80 31.83
C GLU A 2 -12.35 -8.80 30.84
N ASN A 3 -12.85 -8.78 29.60
CA ASN A 3 -12.23 -9.48 28.48
C ASN A 3 -11.02 -8.66 28.04
N SER A 4 -9.84 -8.99 28.54
CA SER A 4 -8.59 -8.49 27.97
C SER A 4 -8.26 -9.33 26.74
N ILE A 5 -8.41 -8.74 25.56
CA ILE A 5 -7.88 -9.29 24.31
C ILE A 5 -6.36 -9.11 24.42
N ASN A 6 -5.65 -10.18 24.77
CA ASN A 6 -4.20 -10.19 24.73
C ASN A 6 -3.79 -10.00 23.27
N GLY A 7 -3.31 -8.79 22.99
CA GLY A 7 -2.64 -8.45 21.77
C GLY A 7 -1.46 -9.39 21.54
N VAL A 8 -1.19 -9.60 20.26
CA VAL A 8 0.03 -10.12 19.66
C VAL A 8 1.18 -10.10 20.66
N GLN A 9 1.53 -11.27 21.19
CA GLN A 9 2.69 -11.41 22.05
C GLN A 9 3.90 -11.17 21.15
N ALA A 10 4.44 -9.96 21.24
CA ALA A 10 5.59 -9.52 20.47
C ALA A 10 6.73 -10.52 20.68
N ALA A 11 7.39 -10.90 19.57
CA ALA A 11 8.77 -11.36 19.61
C ALA A 11 9.56 -10.47 20.60
N SER A 12 10.52 -11.04 21.34
CA SER A 12 11.35 -10.25 22.25
C SER A 12 11.77 -8.95 21.57
N SER A 13 11.75 -7.82 22.29
CA SER A 13 11.96 -6.46 21.75
C SER A 13 13.26 -6.25 20.95
N ASP A 14 14.09 -7.28 20.87
CA ASP A 14 15.43 -7.29 20.29
C ASP A 14 15.45 -8.02 18.93
N MET A 15 14.36 -8.67 18.51
CA MET A 15 14.28 -9.35 17.21
C MET A 15 13.63 -8.44 16.16
N PRO A 16 14.33 -8.09 15.06
CA PRO A 16 13.78 -7.24 14.00
C PRO A 16 12.64 -7.97 13.28
N THR A 17 11.42 -7.43 13.35
CA THR A 17 10.28 -8.00 12.64
C THR A 17 10.30 -7.61 11.17
N LEU A 18 9.84 -8.51 10.31
CA LEU A 18 9.72 -8.24 8.88
C LEU A 18 8.71 -7.11 8.67
N THR A 19 9.17 -6.00 8.08
CA THR A 19 8.32 -4.84 7.80
C THR A 19 7.20 -5.22 6.83
N GLY A 20 5.96 -4.87 7.17
CA GLY A 20 4.78 -5.16 6.36
C GLY A 20 4.14 -6.53 6.61
N ALA A 21 4.78 -7.42 7.37
CA ALA A 21 4.16 -8.70 7.77
C ALA A 21 2.87 -8.48 8.57
N ASP A 22 2.81 -7.39 9.35
CA ASP A 22 1.64 -7.00 10.11
C ASP A 22 0.46 -6.59 9.23
N LEU A 23 0.65 -6.27 7.94
CA LEU A 23 -0.41 -5.89 7.01
C LEU A 23 -1.14 -7.11 6.42
N MET A 24 -0.52 -8.29 6.48
CA MET A 24 -1.09 -9.51 5.89
C MET A 24 -2.35 -9.93 6.61
N GLY A 25 -3.34 -10.40 5.85
CA GLY A 25 -4.59 -10.90 6.43
C GLY A 25 -5.52 -9.82 6.99
N ARG A 26 -5.25 -8.53 6.72
CA ARG A 26 -6.14 -7.43 7.09
C ARG A 26 -7.12 -7.08 5.99
N ILE A 27 -8.25 -6.48 6.37
CA ILE A 27 -9.23 -5.95 5.42
C ILE A 27 -8.62 -4.75 4.69
N TYR A 28 -8.82 -4.67 3.36
CA TYR A 28 -8.41 -3.54 2.53
C TYR A 28 -9.63 -2.77 1.98
N ASN A 29 -9.59 -1.44 2.01
CA ASN A 29 -10.63 -0.60 1.43
C ASN A 29 -10.47 -0.46 -0.09
N VAL A 30 -11.01 -1.41 -0.84
CA VAL A 30 -10.93 -1.39 -2.31
C VAL A 30 -11.80 -0.34 -2.97
N ARG A 31 -12.82 0.21 -2.30
CA ARG A 31 -13.78 1.13 -2.93
C ARG A 31 -13.28 2.57 -2.96
N SER A 32 -12.99 3.11 -1.79
CA SER A 32 -12.54 4.50 -1.63
C SER A 32 -11.12 4.64 -1.11
N GLY A 33 -10.42 3.52 -0.96
CA GLY A 33 -9.01 3.53 -0.66
C GLY A 33 -8.17 3.87 -1.87
N ARG A 34 -6.88 3.67 -1.66
CA ARG A 34 -5.76 3.93 -2.53
C ARG A 34 -5.13 2.61 -2.96
N ILE A 35 -4.27 2.59 -3.94
CA ILE A 35 -3.67 1.35 -4.45
C ILE A 35 -2.38 1.04 -3.70
N ALA A 36 -2.25 -0.17 -3.15
CA ALA A 36 -1.07 -0.64 -2.42
C ALA A 36 -0.58 0.35 -1.32
N ARG A 37 -1.49 1.01 -0.62
CA ARG A 37 -1.18 1.95 0.47
C ARG A 37 -1.66 1.40 1.81
N SER A 38 -0.76 1.41 2.79
CA SER A 38 -1.07 1.03 4.18
C SER A 38 -2.22 1.86 4.77
N SER A 39 -2.40 3.12 4.35
CA SER A 39 -3.53 3.97 4.76
C SER A 39 -4.92 3.45 4.34
N SER A 40 -4.97 2.52 3.40
CA SER A 40 -6.21 1.87 2.94
C SER A 40 -6.48 0.54 3.62
N VAL A 41 -5.53 0.06 4.44
CA VAL A 41 -5.69 -1.11 5.30
C VAL A 41 -6.54 -0.74 6.51
N LYS A 42 -7.49 -1.60 6.87
CA LYS A 42 -8.28 -1.47 8.11
C LYS A 42 -7.60 -2.21 9.25
N SER A 43 -7.85 -1.75 10.47
CA SER A 43 -7.24 -2.33 11.68
C SER A 43 -7.72 -3.76 11.98
N THR A 44 -8.83 -4.20 11.40
CA THR A 44 -9.37 -5.55 11.60
C THR A 44 -8.48 -6.61 10.95
N GLN A 45 -7.92 -7.49 11.79
CA GLN A 45 -7.24 -8.71 11.40
C GLN A 45 -8.27 -9.81 11.12
N LEU A 46 -8.22 -10.46 9.96
CA LEU A 46 -9.14 -11.55 9.60
C LEU A 46 -8.64 -12.93 10.04
N PHE A 47 -7.31 -13.07 10.18
CA PHE A 47 -6.67 -14.35 10.49
C PHE A 47 -5.84 -14.25 11.76
N ASN A 48 -5.97 -15.26 12.63
CA ASN A 48 -5.12 -15.38 13.79
C ASN A 48 -3.86 -16.15 13.40
N PHE A 49 -2.78 -15.44 13.11
CA PHE A 49 -1.50 -16.04 12.81
C PHE A 49 -0.85 -16.64 14.06
N SER A 50 -0.06 -17.69 13.86
CA SER A 50 0.78 -18.31 14.88
C SER A 50 1.74 -17.30 15.50
N THR A 51 1.96 -17.45 16.80
CA THR A 51 3.01 -16.71 17.53
C THR A 51 4.39 -17.32 17.34
N GLU A 52 4.47 -18.51 16.72
CA GLU A 52 5.74 -19.12 16.31
C GLU A 52 6.31 -18.32 15.14
N MET A 53 7.60 -18.01 15.24
CA MET A 53 8.30 -17.11 14.34
C MET A 53 9.40 -17.85 13.59
N GLN A 54 9.45 -17.68 12.28
CA GLN A 54 10.56 -18.10 11.44
C GLN A 54 11.54 -16.96 11.21
N SER A 55 12.84 -17.31 11.11
CA SER A 55 13.88 -16.38 10.64
C SER A 55 13.88 -16.35 9.12
N ILE A 56 14.02 -15.15 8.57
CA ILE A 56 14.06 -14.84 7.14
C ILE A 56 15.33 -14.05 6.89
N ASP A 57 16.27 -14.65 6.17
CA ASP A 57 17.50 -13.98 5.72
C ASP A 57 17.21 -13.13 4.48
N ILE A 58 17.40 -11.81 4.61
CA ILE A 58 17.23 -10.81 3.54
C ILE A 58 18.61 -10.31 3.08
N GLY A 59 19.58 -11.22 2.97
CA GLY A 59 20.90 -10.95 2.41
C GLY A 59 21.62 -9.81 3.12
N SER A 60 21.95 -8.74 2.38
CA SER A 60 22.66 -7.58 2.96
C SER A 60 21.86 -6.80 4.00
N LEU A 61 20.55 -7.01 4.10
CA LEU A 61 19.70 -6.37 5.11
C LEU A 61 19.66 -7.15 6.43
N GLY A 62 20.15 -8.39 6.44
CA GLY A 62 20.21 -9.25 7.63
C GLY A 62 18.98 -10.12 7.83
N GLU A 63 18.88 -10.72 9.02
CA GLU A 63 17.77 -11.58 9.42
C GLU A 63 16.59 -10.78 9.98
N PHE A 64 15.38 -11.19 9.60
CA PHE A 64 14.11 -10.66 10.09
C PHE A 64 13.19 -11.80 10.49
N TYR A 65 12.19 -11.50 11.32
CA TYR A 65 11.27 -12.52 11.83
C TYR A 65 9.83 -12.24 11.39
N ALA A 66 9.13 -13.29 10.95
CA ALA A 66 7.70 -13.27 10.64
C ALA A 66 7.02 -14.55 11.16
N SER A 67 5.69 -14.57 11.21
CA SER A 67 4.95 -15.78 11.59
C SER A 67 5.23 -16.93 10.62
N GLU A 68 5.30 -18.17 11.13
CA GLU A 68 5.46 -19.38 10.31
C GLU A 68 4.33 -19.59 9.29
N ASP A 69 3.18 -18.97 9.49
CA ASP A 69 2.04 -19.02 8.55
C ASP A 69 2.25 -18.19 7.28
N LEU A 70 3.27 -17.32 7.25
CA LEU A 70 3.57 -16.45 6.12
C LEU A 70 4.67 -17.07 5.25
N GLN A 71 4.37 -17.38 3.99
CA GLN A 71 5.42 -17.64 3.02
C GLN A 71 6.04 -16.32 2.56
N VAL A 72 7.36 -16.21 2.63
CA VAL A 72 8.10 -14.99 2.23
C VAL A 72 9.09 -15.34 1.14
N ASP A 73 8.90 -14.73 -0.03
CA ASP A 73 9.81 -14.83 -1.17
C ASP A 73 10.61 -13.52 -1.28
N THR A 74 11.94 -13.61 -1.16
CA THR A 74 12.83 -12.46 -1.23
C THR A 74 13.30 -12.23 -2.66
N THR A 75 12.95 -11.07 -3.24
CA THR A 75 13.38 -10.67 -4.57
C THR A 75 13.99 -9.27 -4.50
N PHE A 76 15.24 -9.13 -4.94
CA PHE A 76 15.92 -7.84 -5.06
C PHE A 76 15.97 -7.47 -6.54
N GLU A 77 14.91 -6.85 -7.02
CA GLU A 77 14.86 -6.27 -8.35
C GLU A 77 14.88 -4.74 -8.22
N ASP A 78 15.84 -4.13 -8.91
CA ASP A 78 15.99 -2.67 -8.94
C ASP A 78 14.92 -2.12 -9.90
N HIS A 79 13.67 -2.04 -9.46
CA HIS A 79 12.56 -1.46 -10.23
C HIS A 79 12.64 0.08 -10.29
N MET A 80 13.85 0.65 -10.40
CA MET A 80 14.10 2.06 -10.70
C MET A 80 13.69 2.33 -12.17
N GLY A 81 12.38 2.29 -12.46
CA GLY A 81 11.86 2.60 -13.79
C GLY A 81 10.57 1.89 -14.22
N GLU A 82 10.08 0.89 -13.49
CA GLU A 82 8.76 0.31 -13.78
C GLU A 82 7.66 1.24 -13.25
N THR A 83 7.48 2.34 -13.97
CA THR A 83 6.27 3.13 -13.85
C THR A 83 5.18 2.35 -14.58
N THR A 84 4.26 1.73 -13.84
CA THR A 84 2.98 1.30 -14.41
C THR A 84 2.16 2.56 -14.72
N SER A 85 2.52 3.24 -15.81
CA SER A 85 1.78 4.40 -16.32
C SER A 85 0.66 3.89 -17.20
N GLU A 86 -0.54 3.82 -16.64
CA GLU A 86 -1.76 3.67 -17.43
C GLU A 86 -2.40 5.05 -17.59
N VAL A 87 -2.62 5.46 -18.85
CA VAL A 87 -3.31 6.70 -19.19
C VAL A 87 -4.80 6.40 -19.30
N PHE A 88 -5.61 7.04 -18.47
CA PHE A 88 -7.05 6.82 -18.44
C PHE A 88 -7.83 8.07 -18.88
N TYR A 89 -8.83 7.89 -19.74
CA TYR A 89 -9.81 8.93 -20.05
C TYR A 89 -10.91 8.93 -18.97
N SER A 90 -11.47 10.08 -18.63
CA SER A 90 -12.40 10.26 -17.49
C SER A 90 -13.61 9.32 -17.48
N GLU A 91 -14.02 8.80 -18.64
CA GLU A 91 -15.13 7.84 -18.79
C GLU A 91 -14.68 6.37 -18.55
N ASP A 92 -13.38 6.10 -18.69
CA ASP A 92 -12.74 4.79 -18.47
C ASP A 92 -12.13 4.64 -17.07
N VAL A 93 -11.79 5.73 -16.38
CA VAL A 93 -11.21 5.68 -15.00
C VAL A 93 -12.07 4.87 -14.02
N ASN A 94 -13.39 4.85 -14.22
CA ASN A 94 -14.32 4.08 -13.39
C ASN A 94 -14.24 2.56 -13.65
N ASN A 95 -13.71 2.14 -14.80
CA ASN A 95 -13.51 0.74 -15.19
C ASN A 95 -12.02 0.33 -15.22
N SER A 96 -11.08 1.29 -15.19
CA SER A 96 -9.71 1.06 -15.63
C SER A 96 -8.65 1.06 -14.54
N PHE A 97 -8.97 1.18 -13.25
CA PHE A 97 -8.12 0.53 -12.24
C PHE A 97 -8.37 -0.99 -12.24
N SER A 98 -8.24 -1.60 -13.43
CA SER A 98 -8.01 -3.03 -13.59
C SER A 98 -6.53 -3.31 -13.31
N VAL A 99 -6.01 -2.77 -12.21
CA VAL A 99 -4.74 -3.24 -11.67
C VAL A 99 -4.97 -4.71 -11.32
N ASN A 100 -4.01 -5.58 -11.61
CA ASN A 100 -4.04 -7.00 -11.24
C ASN A 100 -3.96 -7.17 -9.70
N VAL A 101 -4.95 -6.66 -8.97
CA VAL A 101 -5.08 -6.69 -7.50
C VAL A 101 -6.04 -7.80 -7.04
N GLY A 102 -6.44 -8.69 -7.96
CA GLY A 102 -7.28 -9.85 -7.63
C GLY A 102 -8.76 -9.54 -7.35
N VAL A 103 -9.24 -8.33 -7.65
CA VAL A 103 -10.67 -7.98 -7.49
C VAL A 103 -11.41 -8.22 -8.80
N SER A 104 -12.23 -9.27 -8.88
CA SER A 104 -13.03 -9.57 -10.07
C SER A 104 -14.37 -8.83 -10.08
N GLY A 105 -14.76 -8.26 -11.22
CA GLY A 105 -16.11 -7.76 -11.47
C GLY A 105 -16.48 -6.45 -10.76
N SER A 106 -15.52 -5.72 -10.18
CA SER A 106 -15.78 -4.43 -9.53
C SER A 106 -15.56 -3.26 -10.50
N THR A 107 -16.63 -2.55 -10.84
CA THR A 107 -16.55 -1.19 -11.39
C THR A 107 -16.42 -0.19 -10.24
N GLY A 108 -15.53 0.80 -10.35
CA GLY A 108 -15.42 1.93 -9.40
C GLY A 108 -14.58 1.65 -8.14
N SER A 109 -13.52 0.85 -8.25
CA SER A 109 -12.54 0.63 -7.19
C SER A 109 -11.50 1.76 -7.12
N PHE A 110 -10.91 1.95 -5.94
CA PHE A 110 -9.81 2.85 -5.61
C PHE A 110 -10.04 4.33 -5.93
N THR A 111 -11.25 4.84 -5.68
CA THR A 111 -11.56 6.26 -5.94
C THR A 111 -10.75 7.24 -5.10
N GLY A 112 -10.16 6.78 -3.99
CA GLY A 112 -9.21 7.58 -3.21
C GLY A 112 -7.92 7.88 -3.96
N GLU A 113 -7.44 6.96 -4.80
CA GLU A 113 -6.24 7.19 -5.64
C GLU A 113 -6.54 8.25 -6.71
N MET A 114 -7.71 8.16 -7.36
CA MET A 114 -8.15 9.14 -8.36
C MET A 114 -8.11 10.57 -7.83
N ASN A 115 -8.73 10.80 -6.67
CA ASN A 115 -8.85 12.13 -6.10
C ASN A 115 -7.48 12.78 -5.84
N GLU A 116 -6.50 11.99 -5.43
CA GLU A 116 -5.15 12.48 -5.18
C GLU A 116 -4.42 12.83 -6.49
N CYS A 117 -4.52 11.98 -7.51
CA CYS A 117 -3.96 12.27 -8.83
C CYS A 117 -4.56 13.53 -9.45
N TYR A 118 -5.88 13.72 -9.33
CA TYR A 118 -6.55 14.93 -9.83
C TYR A 118 -6.15 16.20 -9.07
N SER A 119 -6.03 16.14 -7.74
CA SER A 119 -5.58 17.28 -6.94
C SER A 119 -4.18 17.74 -7.37
N GLN A 120 -3.23 16.80 -7.48
CA GLN A 120 -1.85 17.11 -7.87
C GLN A 120 -1.75 17.73 -9.27
N THR A 121 -2.57 17.27 -10.21
CA THR A 121 -2.59 17.84 -11.57
C THR A 121 -3.07 19.29 -11.56
N THR A 122 -4.06 19.60 -10.73
CA THR A 122 -4.65 20.95 -10.64
C THR A 122 -3.69 21.93 -9.96
N ASP A 123 -3.03 21.50 -8.88
CA ASP A 123 -2.05 22.29 -8.14
C ASP A 123 -0.82 22.61 -9.01
N ASN A 124 -0.30 21.61 -9.75
CA ASN A 124 0.83 21.82 -10.66
C ASN A 124 0.49 22.79 -11.80
N TYR A 125 -0.74 22.77 -12.31
CA TYR A 125 -1.19 23.70 -13.35
C TYR A 125 -1.31 25.13 -12.81
N TYR A 126 -1.78 25.29 -11.57
CA TYR A 126 -1.88 26.58 -10.90
C TYR A 126 -0.49 27.17 -10.62
N GLU A 127 0.44 26.39 -10.08
CA GLU A 127 1.81 26.84 -9.84
C GLU A 127 2.55 27.19 -11.14
N SER A 128 2.40 26.36 -12.17
CA SER A 128 3.02 26.62 -13.48
C SER A 128 2.46 27.89 -14.15
N SER A 129 1.14 28.11 -14.06
CA SER A 129 0.51 29.32 -14.61
C SER A 129 0.86 30.57 -13.82
N MET A 130 1.02 30.49 -12.49
CA MET A 130 1.55 31.58 -11.67
C MET A 130 3.02 31.90 -11.96
N ALA A 131 3.85 30.89 -12.17
CA ALA A 131 5.25 31.07 -12.56
C ALA A 131 5.37 31.74 -13.93
N LEU A 132 4.56 31.31 -14.90
CA LEU A 132 4.51 31.91 -16.24
C LEU A 132 4.00 33.36 -16.18
N ALA A 133 2.95 33.64 -15.42
CA ALA A 133 2.41 34.99 -15.26
C ALA A 133 3.42 35.97 -14.65
N LYS A 134 4.24 35.52 -13.69
CA LYS A 134 5.34 36.32 -13.12
C LYS A 134 6.46 36.61 -14.13
N GLN A 135 6.67 35.72 -15.10
CA GLN A 135 7.69 35.86 -16.14
C GLN A 135 7.32 36.94 -17.17
N PHE A 136 6.03 37.13 -17.44
CA PHE A 136 5.52 38.15 -18.37
C PHE A 136 5.14 39.48 -17.71
N SER A 137 5.29 39.59 -16.38
CA SER A 137 5.04 40.83 -15.62
C SER A 137 6.32 41.62 -15.29
N GLN A 138 7.47 41.27 -15.89
CA GLN A 138 8.75 42.00 -15.82
C GLN A 138 9.09 42.59 -17.18
#